data_AF-A0A7C2WMR3-F1
#
_entry.id   AF-A0A7C2WMR3-F1
#
_cell.length_a   1.000
_cell.length_b   1.000
_cell.length_c   1.000
_cell.angle_alpha   90.00
_cell.angle_beta   90.00
_cell.angle_gamma   90.00
#
_symmetry.space_group_name_H-M   'P 1'
#
loop_
_entity.id
_entity.type
_entity.pdbx_description
1 polymer ?
#
loop_
_entity_poly.entity_id
_entity_poly.type
_entity_poly.pdbx_seq_one_letter_code
_entity_poly.pdbx_strand_id
1 'polypeptide(L)' 'MSDSSASGIPIEVSVVLPCLNEEGTIGACVAAASQALRDAGIPGEVIVADNGSADQS' A
#
# COMPACT_ATOMS: atom_id res chain seq x y z
N MET A 1 -34.28 5.81 -8.97
CA MET A 1 -32.90 6.18 -8.64
C MET A 1 -32.21 4.90 -8.20
N SER A 2 -31.55 4.21 -9.13
CA SER A 2 -30.84 2.96 -8.85
C SER A 2 -29.37 3.31 -8.68
N ASP A 3 -28.96 3.56 -7.45
CA ASP A 3 -27.55 3.72 -7.12
C ASP A 3 -26.95 2.32 -7.00
N SER A 4 -26.28 1.86 -8.06
CA SER A 4 -25.46 0.65 -8.02
C SER A 4 -24.17 1.00 -7.31
N SER A 5 -24.22 1.06 -5.98
CA SER A 5 -23.01 1.20 -5.17
C SER A 5 -22.12 -0.01 -5.45
N ALA A 6 -20.94 0.25 -6.02
CA ALA A 6 -19.90 -0.75 -6.15
C ALA A 6 -19.56 -1.23 -4.74
N SER A 7 -20.10 -2.39 -4.36
CA SER A 7 -19.73 -3.08 -3.12
C SER A 7 -18.34 -3.66 -3.34
N GLY A 8 -17.34 -2.78 -3.36
CA GLY A 8 -15.96 -3.18 -3.23
C GLY A 8 -15.78 -3.87 -1.89
N ILE A 9 -14.97 -4.92 -1.86
CA ILE A 9 -14.59 -5.55 -0.60
C ILE A 9 -13.99 -4.45 0.29
N PRO A 10 -14.55 -4.20 1.49
CA PRO A 10 -14.03 -3.16 2.36
C PRO A 10 -12.58 -3.48 2.72
N ILE A 11 -11.71 -2.49 2.57
CA ILE A 11 -10.31 -2.59 3.00
C ILE A 11 -10.29 -2.67 4.52
N GLU A 12 -9.76 -3.76 5.05
CA GLU A 12 -9.64 -3.99 6.49
C GLU A 12 -8.30 -3.49 7.04
N VAL A 13 -7.26 -3.53 6.21
CA VAL A 13 -5.89 -3.17 6.59
C VAL A 13 -5.22 -2.31 5.52
N SER A 14 -4.65 -1.19 5.94
CA SER A 14 -3.76 -0.37 5.11
C SER A 14 -2.33 -0.48 5.64
N VAL A 15 -1.40 -0.95 4.80
CA VAL A 15 0.03 -0.99 5.11
C VAL A 15 0.67 0.29 4.56
N VAL A 16 1.16 1.16 5.43
CA VAL A 16 1.83 2.40 5.03
C VAL A 16 3.33 2.21 5.04
N LEU A 17 3.97 2.34 3.88
CA LEU A 17 5.41 2.30 3.69
C LEU A 17 5.93 3.72 3.46
N PRO A 18 6.50 4.39 4.49
CA PRO A 18 7.21 5.65 4.30
C PRO A 18 8.53 5.39 3.57
N CYS A 19 8.86 6.19 2.57
CA CYS A 19 10.08 6.03 1.77
C CYS A 19 10.83 7.35 1.61
N LEU A 20 12.16 7.29 1.65
CA LEU A 20 13.05 8.39 1.31
C LEU A 20 14.18 7.81 0.44
N ASN A 21 14.05 7.96 -0.88
CA ASN A 21 15.10 7.63 -1.86
C ASN A 21 15.51 6.13 -1.97
N GLU A 22 14.70 5.16 -1.50
CA GLU A 22 15.00 3.72 -1.63
C GLU A 22 14.39 3.05 -2.88
N GLU A 23 14.52 3.68 -4.04
CA GLU A 23 13.89 3.27 -5.31
C GLU A 23 14.16 1.80 -5.72
N GLY A 24 15.30 1.23 -5.30
CA GLY A 24 15.65 -0.18 -5.55
C GLY A 24 15.12 -1.18 -4.53
N THR A 25 14.80 -0.75 -3.31
CA THR A 25 14.45 -1.64 -2.18
C THR A 25 12.95 -1.65 -1.91
N ILE A 26 12.26 -0.56 -2.24
CA ILE A 26 10.83 -0.42 -1.96
C ILE A 26 9.97 -1.48 -2.67
N GLY A 27 10.39 -1.92 -3.87
CA GLY A 27 9.68 -2.98 -4.60
C GLY A 27 9.60 -4.30 -3.82
N ALA A 28 10.67 -4.67 -3.11
CA ALA A 28 10.69 -5.86 -2.28
C ALA A 28 9.75 -5.72 -1.06
N CYS A 29 9.74 -4.55 -0.43
CA CYS A 29 8.85 -4.26 0.70
C CYS A 29 7.37 -4.26 0.29
N VAL A 30 7.03 -3.64 -0.85
CA VAL A 30 5.67 -3.65 -1.40
C VAL A 30 5.23 -5.08 -1.75
N ALA A 31 6.11 -5.86 -2.38
CA ALA A 31 5.82 -7.25 -2.72
C ALA A 31 5.59 -8.11 -1.47
N ALA A 32 6.43 -7.95 -0.44
CA ALA A 32 6.30 -8.66 0.83
C ALA A 32 5.01 -8.29 1.57
N ALA A 33 4.69 -7.00 1.68
CA ALA A 33 3.46 -6.53 2.30
C ALA A 33 2.21 -7.05 1.57
N SER A 34 2.22 -6.97 0.23
CA SER A 34 1.13 -7.48 -0.60
C SER A 34 0.97 -9.00 -0.48
N GLN A 35 2.08 -9.74 -0.38
CA GLN A 35 2.04 -11.19 -0.18
C GLN A 35 1.49 -11.55 1.20
N ALA A 36 1.92 -10.84 2.24
CA ALA A 36 1.43 -11.07 3.61
C ALA A 36 -0.10 -10.87 3.72
N LEU A 37 -0.64 -9.82 3.08
CA LEU A 37 -2.09 -9.59 3.01
C LEU A 37 -2.82 -10.74 2.31
N ARG A 38 -2.28 -11.23 1.19
CA ARG A 38 -2.83 -12.39 0.46
C ARG A 38 -2.78 -13.68 1.27
N ASP A 39 -1.65 -13.98 1.91
CA ASP A 39 -1.45 -15.19 2.70
C ASP A 39 -2.36 -15.21 3.94
N ALA A 40 -2.63 -14.03 4.51
CA ALA A 40 -3.57 -13.86 5.61
C ALA A 40 -5.04 -13.86 5.16
N GLY A 41 -5.32 -13.77 3.85
CA GLY A 41 -6.68 -13.65 3.32
C GLY A 41 -7.37 -12.33 3.71
N ILE A 42 -6.60 -11.29 4.01
CA ILE A 42 -7.10 -10.00 4.49
C ILE A 42 -7.23 -9.05 3.29
N PRO A 43 -8.42 -8.49 3.03
CA PRO A 43 -8.58 -7.40 2.08
C PRO A 43 -7.79 -6.17 2.55
N GLY A 44 -6.75 -5.81 1.80
CA GLY A 44 -5.85 -4.76 2.22
C GLY A 44 -5.24 -3.99 1.05
N GLU A 45 -4.65 -2.85 1.38
CA GLU A 45 -3.92 -1.99 0.44
C GLU A 45 -2.51 -1.69 0.97
N VAL A 46 -1.61 -1.38 0.04
CA VAL A 46 -0.25 -0.92 0.36
C VAL A 46 -0.12 0.51 -0.14
N ILE A 47 0.08 1.44 0.78
CA ILE A 47 0.27 2.87 0.51
C ILE A 47 1.76 3.17 0.63
N VAL A 48 2.37 3.58 -0.48
CA VAL A 48 3.75 4.08 -0.47
C VAL A 48 3.69 5.60 -0.30
N ALA A 49 4.17 6.08 0.84
CA ALA A 49 4.23 7.49 1.17
C ALA A 49 5.65 8.00 0.89
N ASP A 50 5.82 8.67 -0.24
CA ASP A 50 7.03 9.44 -0.54
C ASP A 50 6.83 10.86 -0.03
N ASN A 51 7.78 11.34 0.76
CA ASN A 51 7.76 12.71 1.27
C ASN A 51 8.32 13.72 0.25
N GLY A 52 8.77 13.26 -0.93
CA GLY A 52 9.29 14.09 -2.02
C GLY A 52 10.50 14.94 -1.61
N SER A 53 11.15 14.61 -0.50
CA SER A 53 12.22 15.41 0.04
C SER A 53 13.49 15.14 -0.75
N ALA A 54 13.87 16.13 -1.56
CA ALA A 54 15.22 16.30 -2.07
C ALA A 54 16.15 16.91 -1.01
N ASP A 55 15.97 16.63 0.29
CA ASP A 55 16.94 17.03 1.32
C ASP A 55 18.22 16.20 1.17
N GLN A 56 19.11 16.75 0.35
CA GLN A 56 20.53 16.78 0.69
C GLN A 56 20.66 17.59 1.99
N SER A 57 20.50 16.92 3.13
CA SER A 57 21.03 17.44 4.39
C SER A 57 22.53 17.19 4.49
#